data_AF-A0A9D5QQB5-F1
#
_entry.id   AF-A0A9D5QQB5-F1
#
_cell.length_a   1.000
_cell.length_b   1.000
_cell.length_c   1.000
_cell.angle_alpha   90.00
_cell.angle_beta   90.00
_cell.angle_gamma   90.00
#
_symmetry.space_group_name_H-M   'P 1'
#
loop_
_entity.id
_entity.type
_entity.pdbx_description
1 polymer ?
#
loop_
_entity_poly.entity_id
_entity_poly.type
_entity_poly.pdbx_seq_one_letter_code
_entity_poly.pdbx_strand_id
1 'polypeptide(L)'
;MKRLIYLIPLLAMLAACSGIERSEEATADVTAAQIEGREEARKFLNRPWKDTLELQRQLMESRAKKSVYEMKNQPAHAAAYDSAFVSTLRTVRPELAKELEGSK
;
A
#
# COMPACT_ATOMS: atom_id res chain seq x y z
N MET A 1 -46.09 19.65 -42.21
CA MET A 1 -45.32 20.57 -41.35
C MET A 1 -44.12 19.79 -40.82
N LYS A 2 -42.94 20.13 -41.33
CA LYS A 2 -41.65 19.48 -41.06
C LYS A 2 -41.02 20.16 -39.84
N ARG A 3 -40.14 19.41 -39.15
CA ARG A 3 -39.19 19.82 -38.09
C ARG A 3 -39.69 19.60 -36.66
N LEU A 4 -39.57 18.36 -36.18
CA LEU A 4 -39.26 18.07 -34.78
C LEU A 4 -38.10 17.06 -34.78
N ILE A 5 -36.92 17.54 -35.13
CA ILE A 5 -35.68 16.76 -35.03
C ILE A 5 -34.71 17.61 -34.20
N TYR A 6 -34.03 16.93 -33.28
CA TYR A 6 -32.91 17.37 -32.45
C TYR A 6 -33.25 18.21 -31.22
N LEU A 7 -33.40 17.53 -30.09
CA LEU A 7 -32.92 17.99 -28.77
C LEU A 7 -33.02 16.79 -27.82
N ILE A 8 -31.88 16.14 -27.60
CA ILE A 8 -31.49 15.09 -26.63
C ILE A 8 -30.51 14.21 -27.43
N PRO A 9 -29.19 14.42 -27.29
CA PRO A 9 -28.52 13.98 -26.07
C PRO A 9 -27.33 14.88 -25.69
N LEU A 10 -27.44 15.67 -24.62
CA LEU A 10 -26.27 16.39 -24.07
C LEU A 10 -26.33 16.49 -22.54
N LEU A 11 -26.72 15.40 -21.88
CA LEU A 11 -26.76 15.35 -20.41
C LEU A 11 -26.30 13.99 -19.88
N ALA A 12 -25.21 13.44 -20.45
CA ALA A 12 -24.60 12.20 -19.98
C ALA A 12 -23.06 12.23 -19.89
N MET A 13 -22.42 13.39 -20.06
CA MET A 13 -20.94 13.51 -19.98
C MET A 13 -20.39 14.03 -18.65
N LEU A 14 -21.23 14.54 -17.73
CA LEU A 14 -20.75 15.10 -16.45
C LEU A 14 -20.52 14.05 -15.34
N ALA A 15 -20.94 12.80 -15.54
CA ALA A 15 -20.71 11.73 -14.57
C ALA A 15 -19.36 11.01 -14.74
N ALA A 16 -18.59 11.31 -15.81
CA ALA A 16 -17.30 10.69 -16.07
C ALA A 16 -16.11 11.39 -15.37
N CYS A 17 -16.28 12.65 -14.93
CA CYS A 17 -15.21 13.39 -14.23
C CYS A 17 -15.04 13.00 -12.76
N SER A 18 -16.08 12.46 -12.09
CA SER A 18 -15.97 12.03 -10.69
C SER A 18 -15.16 10.74 -10.48
N GLY A 19 -14.88 10.00 -11.56
CA GLY A 19 -14.09 8.77 -11.51
C GLY A 19 -12.58 9.02 -11.53
N ILE A 20 -12.13 10.11 -12.15
CA ILE A 20 -10.70 10.43 -12.30
C ILE A 20 -10.12 10.93 -10.97
N GLU A 21 -10.80 11.87 -10.30
CA GLU A 21 -10.34 12.43 -9.01
C GLU A 21 -10.21 11.34 -7.93
N ARG A 22 -11.20 10.44 -7.82
CA ARG A 22 -11.19 9.33 -6.86
C ARG A 22 -10.12 8.27 -7.17
N SER A 23 -9.80 8.09 -8.46
CA SER A 23 -8.75 7.16 -8.88
C SER A 23 -7.37 7.70 -8.54
N GLU A 24 -7.12 8.99 -8.76
CA GLU A 24 -5.84 9.63 -8.42
C GLU A 24 -5.62 9.64 -6.90
N GLU A 25 -6.63 10.01 -6.11
CA GLU A 25 -6.59 9.96 -4.65
C GLU A 25 -6.32 8.54 -4.13
N ALA A 26 -7.03 7.53 -4.66
CA ALA A 26 -6.79 6.13 -4.30
C ALA A 26 -5.37 5.65 -4.67
N THR A 27 -4.80 6.13 -5.78
CA THR A 27 -3.40 5.81 -6.14
C THR A 27 -2.38 6.53 -5.26
N ALA A 28 -2.67 7.77 -4.85
CA ALA A 28 -1.82 8.52 -3.92
C ALA A 28 -1.77 7.84 -2.56
N ASP A 29 -2.92 7.38 -2.04
CA ASP A 29 -2.99 6.70 -0.74
C ASP A 29 -2.27 5.34 -0.75
N VAL A 30 -2.38 4.57 -1.84
CA VAL A 30 -1.61 3.32 -2.01
C VAL A 30 -0.12 3.62 -2.10
N THR A 31 0.28 4.69 -2.79
CA THR A 31 1.68 5.13 -2.87
C THR A 31 2.22 5.54 -1.50
N ALA A 32 1.41 6.22 -0.69
CA ALA A 32 1.76 6.57 0.68
C ALA A 32 2.03 5.30 1.53
N ALA A 33 1.18 4.29 1.41
CA ALA A 33 1.38 3.00 2.08
C ALA A 33 2.68 2.30 1.63
N GLN A 34 3.06 2.40 0.35
CA GLN A 34 4.34 1.88 -0.14
C GLN A 34 5.53 2.63 0.47
N ILE A 35 5.46 3.97 0.55
CA ILE A 35 6.53 4.79 1.14
C ILE A 35 6.70 4.40 2.61
N GLU A 36 5.60 4.30 3.37
CA GLU A 36 5.64 3.89 4.77
C GLU A 36 6.27 2.50 4.92
N GLY A 37 5.93 1.53 4.06
CA GLY A 37 6.55 0.21 4.07
C GLY A 37 8.07 0.24 3.86
N ARG A 38 8.56 1.11 2.96
CA ARG A 38 10.01 1.32 2.75
C ARG A 38 10.67 1.96 3.96
N GLU A 39 10.04 2.95 4.56
CA GLU A 39 10.57 3.65 5.72
C GLU A 39 10.68 2.75 6.94
N GLU A 40 9.63 1.96 7.22
CA GLU A 40 9.65 0.99 8.31
C GLU A 40 10.69 -0.10 8.07
N ALA A 41 10.87 -0.57 6.84
CA ALA A 41 11.97 -1.49 6.52
C ALA A 41 13.35 -0.86 6.79
N ARG A 42 13.56 0.41 6.45
CA ARG A 42 14.82 1.12 6.77
C ARG A 42 15.03 1.23 8.28
N LYS A 43 13.99 1.56 9.05
CA LYS A 43 14.06 1.62 10.51
C LYS A 43 14.42 0.25 11.10
N PHE A 44 13.75 -0.80 10.63
CA PHE A 44 14.02 -2.18 11.03
C PHE A 44 15.47 -2.58 10.72
N LEU A 45 15.98 -2.30 9.52
CA LEU A 45 17.34 -2.66 9.10
C LEU A 45 18.44 -1.92 9.88
N ASN A 46 18.17 -0.69 10.32
CA ASN A 46 19.14 0.15 11.02
C ASN A 46 19.05 0.02 12.55
N ARG A 47 18.04 -0.68 13.08
CA ARG A 47 17.90 -0.89 14.50
C ARG A 47 18.73 -2.10 14.91
N PRO A 48 19.65 -1.99 15.88
CA PRO A 48 20.35 -3.15 16.39
C PRO A 48 19.39 -4.06 17.16
N TRP A 49 19.66 -5.35 17.16
CA TRP A 49 19.01 -6.35 18.01
C TRP A 49 20.06 -7.24 18.64
N LYS A 50 19.85 -7.60 19.91
CA LYS A 50 20.83 -8.40 20.68
C LYS A 50 20.64 -9.91 20.50
N ASP A 51 19.45 -10.34 20.15
CA ASP A 51 19.06 -11.74 20.02
C ASP A 51 17.89 -11.91 19.04
N THR A 52 17.56 -13.17 18.73
CA THR A 52 16.48 -13.53 17.80
C THR A 52 15.10 -13.14 18.32
N LEU A 53 14.87 -13.12 19.64
CA LEU A 53 13.59 -12.72 20.22
C LEU A 53 13.34 -11.23 20.00
N GLU A 54 14.38 -10.41 20.16
CA GLU A 54 14.31 -8.98 19.88
C GLU A 54 14.09 -8.72 18.39
N LEU A 55 14.74 -9.47 17.50
CA LEU A 55 14.50 -9.39 16.06
C LEU A 55 13.04 -9.69 15.70
N GLN A 56 12.49 -10.78 16.22
CA GLN A 56 11.08 -11.15 16.00
C GLN A 56 10.12 -10.10 16.57
N ARG A 57 10.41 -9.56 17.75
CA ARG A 57 9.62 -8.48 18.35
C ARG A 57 9.63 -7.24 17.46
N GLN A 58 10.79 -6.82 16.96
CA GLN A 58 10.90 -5.68 16.05
C GLN A 58 10.16 -5.90 14.72
N LEU A 59 10.17 -7.14 14.22
CA LEU A 59 9.39 -7.50 13.03
C LEU A 59 7.88 -7.40 13.30
N MET A 60 7.41 -7.89 14.44
CA MET A 60 6.02 -7.78 14.85
C MET A 60 5.59 -6.32 15.02
N GLU A 61 6.43 -5.47 15.61
CA GLU A 61 6.19 -4.02 15.68
C GLU A 61 6.06 -3.40 14.28
N SER A 62 6.96 -3.76 13.36
CA SER A 62 6.93 -3.27 11.97
C SER A 62 5.67 -3.74 11.23
N ARG A 63 5.19 -4.96 11.50
CA ARG A 63 3.94 -5.50 10.95
C ARG A 63 2.69 -4.92 11.59
N ALA A 64 2.76 -4.46 12.84
CA ALA A 64 1.63 -3.80 13.50
C ALA A 64 1.23 -2.49 12.78
N LYS A 65 2.13 -1.85 12.03
CA LYS A 65 1.78 -0.71 11.17
C LYS A 65 0.86 -1.11 10.01
N LYS A 66 1.06 -2.29 9.44
CA LYS A 66 0.18 -2.86 8.42
C LYS A 66 -1.25 -3.07 8.95
N SER A 67 -1.40 -3.46 10.22
CA SER A 67 -2.72 -3.75 10.79
C SER A 67 -3.65 -2.53 10.80
N VAL A 68 -3.12 -1.31 10.78
CA VAL A 68 -3.91 -0.08 10.62
C VAL A 68 -4.68 -0.09 9.30
N TYR A 69 -4.06 -0.53 8.20
CA TYR A 69 -4.72 -0.66 6.90
C TYR A 69 -5.72 -1.82 6.88
N GLU A 70 -5.41 -2.93 7.56
CA GLU A 70 -6.33 -4.07 7.69
C GLU A 70 -7.59 -3.68 8.47
N MET A 71 -7.45 -2.96 9.59
CA MET A 71 -8.57 -2.45 10.40
C MET A 71 -9.45 -1.46 9.65
N LYS A 72 -8.88 -0.71 8.69
CA LYS A 72 -9.62 0.22 7.82
C LYS A 72 -10.27 -0.46 6.61
N ASN A 73 -10.20 -1.78 6.49
CA ASN A 73 -10.64 -2.54 5.31
C ASN A 73 -9.98 -2.06 4.01
N GLN A 74 -8.67 -1.73 4.07
CA GLN A 74 -7.88 -1.25 2.93
C GLN A 74 -6.86 -2.32 2.47
N PRO A 75 -7.29 -3.44 1.86
CA PRO A 75 -6.40 -4.56 1.52
C PRO A 75 -5.30 -4.19 0.52
N ALA A 76 -5.59 -3.29 -0.43
CA ALA A 76 -4.60 -2.82 -1.40
C ALA A 76 -3.45 -2.04 -0.73
N HIS A 77 -3.76 -1.26 0.31
CA HIS A 77 -2.77 -0.47 1.04
C HIS A 77 -1.92 -1.39 1.92
N ALA A 78 -2.56 -2.33 2.60
CA ALA A 78 -1.88 -3.35 3.40
C ALA A 78 -0.92 -4.21 2.54
N ALA A 79 -1.34 -4.58 1.33
CA ALA A 79 -0.49 -5.32 0.39
C ALA A 79 0.67 -4.46 -0.15
N ALA A 80 0.40 -3.19 -0.47
CA ALA A 80 1.40 -2.26 -0.96
C ALA A 80 2.49 -1.96 0.10
N TYR A 81 2.08 -1.79 1.35
CA TYR A 81 2.97 -1.69 2.51
C TYR A 81 3.84 -2.94 2.65
N ASP A 82 3.23 -4.13 2.71
CA ASP A 82 3.94 -5.39 2.96
C ASP A 82 4.91 -5.73 1.82
N SER A 83 4.49 -5.51 0.57
CA SER A 83 5.34 -5.68 -0.60
C SER A 83 6.55 -4.75 -0.58
N ALA A 84 6.34 -3.47 -0.25
CA ALA A 84 7.40 -2.49 -0.15
C ALA A 84 8.38 -2.80 0.99
N PHE A 85 7.86 -3.27 2.13
CA PHE A 85 8.66 -3.68 3.28
C PHE A 85 9.56 -4.89 2.92
N VAL A 86 8.96 -5.98 2.45
CA VAL A 86 9.69 -7.22 2.12
C VAL A 86 10.69 -7.00 0.99
N SER A 87 10.32 -6.28 -0.07
CA SER A 87 11.24 -5.98 -1.18
C SER A 87 12.43 -5.14 -0.72
N THR A 88 12.23 -4.20 0.20
CA THR A 88 13.31 -3.41 0.78
C THR A 88 14.25 -4.29 1.61
N LEU A 89 13.71 -5.17 2.47
CA LEU A 89 14.52 -6.14 3.22
C LEU A 89 15.33 -7.04 2.29
N ARG A 90 14.69 -7.59 1.25
CA ARG A 90 15.35 -8.47 0.27
C ARG A 90 16.49 -7.77 -0.48
N THR A 91 16.32 -6.47 -0.76
CA THR A 91 17.33 -5.67 -1.47
C THR A 91 18.55 -5.39 -0.58
N VAL A 92 18.33 -5.05 0.70
CA VAL A 92 19.42 -4.62 1.60
C VAL A 92 20.07 -5.78 2.35
N ARG A 93 19.26 -6.75 2.80
CA ARG A 93 19.71 -7.95 3.52
C ARG A 93 18.94 -9.18 3.04
N PRO A 94 19.33 -9.76 1.88
CA PRO A 94 18.64 -10.91 1.30
C PRO A 94 18.60 -12.14 2.21
N GLU A 95 19.65 -12.36 3.03
CA GLU A 95 19.68 -13.48 3.97
C GLU A 95 18.58 -13.36 5.05
N LEU A 96 18.35 -12.15 5.54
CA LEU A 96 17.29 -11.90 6.52
C LEU A 96 15.90 -12.09 5.90
N ALA A 97 15.72 -11.71 4.64
CA ALA A 97 14.45 -11.96 3.94
C ALA A 97 14.15 -13.46 3.79
N LYS A 98 15.14 -14.30 3.52
CA LYS A 98 14.97 -15.77 3.45
C LYS A 98 14.53 -16.35 4.80
N GLU A 99 15.13 -15.92 5.90
CA GLU A 99 14.75 -16.36 7.25
C GLU A 99 13.31 -16.01 7.59
N LEU A 100 12.86 -14.80 7.20
CA LEU A 100 11.50 -14.34 7.44
C LEU A 100 10.45 -15.06 6.58
N GLU A 101 10.82 -15.47 5.37
CA GLU A 101 9.93 -16.22 4.46
C GLU A 101 9.79 -17.69 4.88
N GLY A 102 10.85 -18.30 5.42
CA GLY A 102 10.83 -19.67 5.95
C GLY A 102 10.12 -19.84 7.29
N SER A 103 9.77 -18.74 7.97
CA SER A 103 9.06 -18.71 9.25
C SER A 103 7.52 -18.55 9.10
N LYS A 104 6.98 -18.73 7.90
CA LYS A 104 5.52 -18.69 7.62
C LYS A 104 4.81 -19.99 7.99
#